data_AF-A0A1H2XGI1-F1
#
_entry.id   AF-A0A1H2XGI1-F1
#
_cell.length_a   1.000
_cell.length_b   1.000
_cell.length_c   1.000
_cell.angle_alpha   90.00
_cell.angle_beta   90.00
_cell.angle_gamma   90.00
#
_symmetry.space_group_name_H-M   'P 1'
#
loop_
_entity.id
_entity.type
_entity.pdbx_description
1 polymer ?
#
loop_
_entity_poly.entity_id
_entity_poly.type
_entity_poly.pdbx_seq_one_letter_code
_entity_poly.pdbx_strand_id
1 'polypeptide(L)'
;MYKTYRKRFSGMTAAGITSVERFKNKLKEPAADIRYLLYRGYRRKGVIRFVSNHYRLAEEDRHILTRLVFDPETAARRSNRRLTCSRLKGYDIFIDGYNVLITMESVIQNETVWFADDGFLRDTRGIFKNHTNTATTYQAVDEMLTTLSVLGVNSATILLDSQMSNSGKLAQFIRKRAAKYLFKTAVTTSKNVDFDLKQAGHLGVIATADSVIVDAVERAADLTACWMEQNGIVGESIEDNG
;
A
#
# COMPACT_ATOMS: atom_id res chain seq x y z
N MET A 1 17.56 8.70 24.92
CA MET A 1 17.69 10.04 24.30
C MET A 1 17.81 9.83 22.79
N TYR A 2 16.69 9.60 22.09
CA TYR A 2 16.70 9.34 20.65
C TYR A 2 16.72 10.67 19.91
N LYS A 3 17.79 10.93 19.17
CA LYS A 3 17.88 12.06 18.24
C LYS A 3 16.80 11.88 17.19
N THR A 4 15.80 12.76 17.18
CA THR A 4 14.79 12.90 16.14
C THR A 4 15.49 13.34 14.85
N TYR A 5 15.84 12.40 13.99
CA TYR A 5 16.25 12.67 12.62
C TYR A 5 15.02 13.11 11.83
N ARG A 6 14.73 14.42 11.84
CA ARG A 6 13.74 15.03 10.94
C ARG A 6 14.36 15.09 9.53
N LYS A 7 14.31 13.98 8.80
CA LYS A 7 14.64 13.98 7.37
C LYS A 7 13.40 14.46 6.62
N ARG A 8 13.28 15.77 6.39
CA ARG A 8 12.37 16.28 5.37
C ARG A 8 12.86 15.69 4.03
N PHE A 9 12.16 14.71 3.49
CA PHE A 9 12.30 14.35 2.08
C PHE A 9 11.64 15.46 1.25
N SER A 10 12.33 16.60 1.13
CA SER A 10 11.99 17.67 0.19
C SER A 10 12.56 17.27 -1.17
N GLY A 11 11.79 16.52 -1.95
CA GLY A 11 12.29 15.90 -3.19
C GLY A 11 11.38 15.99 -4.41
N MET A 12 10.21 16.63 -4.35
CA MET A 12 9.41 16.84 -5.57
C MET A 12 9.90 18.09 -6.31
N THR A 13 10.38 17.87 -7.53
CA THR A 13 10.76 18.96 -8.45
C THR A 13 9.51 19.76 -8.86
N ALA A 14 9.66 21.02 -9.26
CA ALA A 14 8.54 21.82 -9.77
C ALA A 14 7.81 21.14 -10.95
N ALA A 15 8.54 20.37 -11.76
CA ALA A 15 7.97 19.55 -12.83
C ALA A 15 7.10 18.40 -12.28
N GLY A 16 7.52 17.74 -11.20
CA GLY A 16 6.76 16.69 -10.51
C GLY A 16 5.48 17.21 -9.84
N ILE A 17 5.54 18.38 -9.20
CA ILE A 17 4.34 19.06 -8.65
C ILE A 17 3.34 19.37 -9.78
N THR A 18 3.83 19.89 -10.90
CA THR A 18 3.00 20.22 -12.05
C THR A 18 2.38 18.97 -12.70
N SER A 19 3.06 17.83 -12.69
CA SER A 19 2.51 16.57 -13.22
C SER A 19 1.44 15.96 -12.33
N VAL A 20 1.61 16.00 -11.00
CA VAL A 20 0.60 15.52 -10.04
C VAL A 20 -0.67 16.36 -10.15
N GLU A 21 -0.54 17.68 -10.19
CA GLU A 21 -1.70 18.57 -10.29
C GLU A 21 -2.45 18.39 -11.62
N ARG A 22 -1.72 18.27 -12.74
CA ARG A 22 -2.34 17.94 -14.03
C ARG A 22 -3.08 16.60 -13.97
N PHE A 23 -2.52 15.63 -13.25
CA PHE A 23 -3.11 14.31 -13.09
C PHE A 23 -4.39 14.37 -12.24
N LYS A 24 -4.37 15.06 -11.09
CA LYS A 24 -5.55 15.31 -10.25
C LYS A 24 -6.68 15.94 -11.08
N ASN A 25 -6.39 17.03 -11.78
CA ASN A 25 -7.36 17.72 -12.62
C ASN A 25 -7.93 16.83 -13.74
N LYS A 26 -7.11 15.96 -14.33
CA LYS A 26 -7.57 15.01 -15.35
C LYS A 26 -8.53 13.96 -14.81
N LEU A 27 -8.33 13.48 -13.57
CA LEU A 27 -9.10 12.36 -13.02
C LEU A 27 -10.23 12.77 -12.08
N LYS A 28 -10.31 14.04 -11.67
CA LYS A 28 -11.31 14.56 -10.74
C LYS A 28 -12.75 14.29 -11.20
N GLU A 29 -13.14 14.82 -12.36
CA GLU A 29 -14.50 14.63 -12.91
C GLU A 29 -14.82 13.16 -13.22
N PRO A 30 -13.93 12.37 -13.89
CA PRO A 30 -14.14 10.94 -14.05
C PRO A 30 -14.34 10.18 -12.73
N ALA A 31 -13.60 10.53 -11.67
CA ALA A 31 -13.76 9.89 -10.37
C ALA A 31 -15.11 10.23 -9.75
N ALA A 32 -15.56 11.48 -9.82
CA ALA A 32 -16.87 11.91 -9.34
C ALA A 32 -18.01 11.14 -10.05
N ASP A 33 -17.97 11.04 -11.38
CA ASP A 33 -18.95 10.29 -12.18
C ASP A 33 -18.96 8.80 -11.86
N ILE A 34 -17.77 8.21 -11.67
CA ILE A 34 -17.66 6.80 -11.23
C ILE A 34 -18.34 6.64 -9.87
N ARG A 35 -18.02 7.47 -8.87
CA ARG A 35 -18.62 7.38 -7.53
C ARG A 35 -20.14 7.52 -7.59
N TYR A 36 -20.65 8.46 -8.37
CA TYR A 36 -22.09 8.66 -8.55
C TYR A 36 -22.77 7.41 -9.11
N LEU A 37 -22.25 6.84 -10.21
CA LEU A 37 -22.84 5.65 -10.83
C LEU A 37 -22.70 4.42 -9.92
N LEU A 38 -21.57 4.27 -9.22
CA LEU A 38 -21.40 3.19 -8.26
C LEU A 38 -22.41 3.28 -7.11
N TYR A 39 -22.62 4.49 -6.56
CA TYR A 39 -23.62 4.75 -5.52
C TYR A 39 -25.04 4.38 -5.98
N ARG A 40 -25.34 4.52 -7.28
CA ARG A 40 -26.63 4.12 -7.88
C ARG A 40 -26.77 2.62 -8.14
N GLY A 41 -25.81 1.80 -7.72
CA GLY A 41 -25.85 0.33 -7.82
C GLY A 41 -25.37 -0.24 -9.16
N TYR A 42 -24.73 0.58 -10.01
CA TYR A 42 -24.18 0.09 -11.27
C TYR A 42 -22.91 -0.76 -11.03
N ARG A 43 -22.75 -1.82 -11.82
CA ARG A 43 -21.61 -2.75 -11.67
C ARG A 43 -20.27 -2.05 -11.96
N ARG A 44 -19.35 -2.14 -11.00
CA ARG A 44 -18.03 -1.48 -11.01
C ARG A 44 -17.27 -1.54 -12.33
N LYS A 45 -17.05 -2.74 -12.87
CA LYS A 45 -16.31 -2.94 -14.13
C LYS A 45 -16.97 -2.21 -15.31
N GLY A 46 -18.30 -2.17 -15.34
CA GLY A 46 -19.07 -1.48 -16.38
C GLY A 46 -18.96 0.03 -16.26
N VAL A 47 -19.13 0.56 -15.04
CA VAL A 47 -19.04 2.00 -14.73
C VAL A 47 -17.68 2.56 -15.11
N ILE A 48 -16.60 1.96 -14.62
CA ILE A 48 -15.23 2.43 -14.89
C ILE A 48 -14.98 2.48 -16.39
N ARG A 49 -15.34 1.42 -17.13
CA ARG A 49 -15.17 1.39 -18.58
C ARG A 49 -15.98 2.48 -19.28
N PHE A 50 -17.26 2.65 -18.91
CA PHE A 50 -18.16 3.63 -19.50
C PHE A 50 -17.64 5.06 -19.29
N VAL A 51 -17.33 5.42 -18.04
CA VAL A 51 -16.82 6.75 -17.70
C VAL A 51 -15.46 7.00 -18.34
N SER A 52 -14.52 6.04 -18.25
CA SER A 52 -13.22 6.19 -18.93
C SER A 52 -13.35 6.40 -20.44
N ASN A 53 -14.30 5.72 -21.10
CA ASN A 53 -14.56 5.93 -22.52
C ASN A 53 -15.14 7.32 -22.80
N HIS A 54 -16.09 7.79 -21.97
CA HIS A 54 -16.70 9.11 -22.09
C HIS A 54 -15.63 10.23 -22.05
N TYR A 55 -14.70 10.14 -21.09
CA TYR A 55 -13.60 11.09 -20.93
C TYR A 55 -12.36 10.78 -21.79
N ARG A 56 -12.41 9.76 -22.67
CA ARG A 56 -11.30 9.32 -23.53
C ARG A 56 -9.99 9.06 -22.77
N LEU A 57 -10.10 8.45 -21.59
CA LEU A 57 -8.95 8.12 -20.73
C LEU A 57 -8.14 6.96 -21.32
N ALA A 58 -6.82 7.02 -21.14
CA ALA A 58 -5.93 5.93 -21.51
C ALA A 58 -6.08 4.74 -20.55
N GLU A 59 -5.56 3.57 -20.92
CA GLU A 59 -5.67 2.37 -20.08
C GLU A 59 -4.93 2.54 -18.74
N GLU A 60 -3.85 3.32 -18.70
CA GLU A 60 -3.13 3.65 -17.48
C GLU A 60 -4.02 4.46 -16.51
N ASP A 61 -4.67 5.52 -16.99
CA ASP A 61 -5.59 6.33 -16.18
C ASP A 61 -6.77 5.49 -15.67
N ARG A 62 -7.30 4.60 -16.52
CA ARG A 62 -8.37 3.66 -16.14
C ARG A 62 -7.91 2.70 -15.05
N HIS A 63 -6.68 2.19 -15.15
CA HIS A 63 -6.10 1.32 -14.12
C HIS A 63 -6.02 2.06 -12.79
N ILE A 64 -5.67 3.34 -12.82
CA ILE A 64 -5.59 4.17 -11.61
C ILE A 64 -6.97 4.38 -10.99
N LEU A 65 -7.97 4.79 -11.76
CA LEU A 65 -9.36 4.91 -11.26
C LEU A 65 -9.88 3.59 -10.68
N THR A 66 -9.49 2.44 -11.27
CA THR A 66 -9.84 1.11 -10.76
C THR A 66 -9.23 0.83 -9.39
N ARG A 67 -8.08 1.41 -9.08
CA ARG A 67 -7.39 1.25 -7.79
C ARG A 67 -7.86 2.25 -6.74
N LEU A 68 -8.22 3.48 -7.15
CA LEU A 68 -8.44 4.58 -6.21
C LEU A 68 -9.92 4.84 -5.88
N VAL A 69 -10.83 4.62 -6.83
CA VAL A 69 -12.22 5.08 -6.69
C VAL A 69 -13.14 3.93 -6.31
N PHE A 70 -13.88 4.02 -5.21
CA PHE A 70 -14.78 2.97 -4.71
C PHE A 70 -16.19 3.49 -4.44
N ASP A 71 -17.17 2.59 -4.36
CA ASP A 71 -18.48 2.97 -3.86
C ASP A 71 -18.41 3.25 -2.35
N PRO A 72 -19.24 4.16 -1.81
CA PRO A 72 -19.17 4.55 -0.40
C PRO A 72 -19.31 3.39 0.58
N GLU A 73 -20.12 2.37 0.26
CA GLU A 73 -20.34 1.22 1.14
C GLU A 73 -19.08 0.33 1.23
N THR A 74 -18.47 0.00 0.09
CA THR A 74 -17.21 -0.73 0.03
C THR A 74 -16.08 0.05 0.69
N ALA A 75 -15.99 1.36 0.43
CA ALA A 75 -14.98 2.23 1.04
C ALA A 75 -15.10 2.24 2.56
N ALA A 76 -16.31 2.44 3.09
CA ALA A 76 -16.59 2.43 4.53
C ALA A 76 -16.30 1.06 5.15
N ARG A 77 -16.73 -0.04 4.50
CA ARG A 77 -16.46 -1.41 4.98
C ARG A 77 -14.97 -1.69 5.12
N ARG A 78 -14.16 -1.25 4.17
CA ARG A 78 -12.70 -1.43 4.20
C ARG A 78 -12.03 -0.51 5.21
N SER A 79 -12.44 0.76 5.27
CA SER A 79 -11.93 1.70 6.27
C SER A 79 -12.21 1.21 7.69
N ASN A 80 -13.36 0.58 7.95
CA ASN A 80 -13.68 -0.01 9.25
C ASN A 80 -12.78 -1.19 9.64
N ARG A 81 -12.21 -1.90 8.66
CA ARG A 81 -11.22 -2.98 8.88
C ARG A 81 -9.81 -2.43 9.09
N ARG A 82 -9.55 -1.18 8.70
CA ARG A 82 -8.23 -0.55 8.75
C ARG A 82 -7.89 -0.09 10.16
N LEU A 83 -6.86 -0.68 10.75
CA LEU A 83 -6.28 -0.19 11.99
C LEU A 83 -5.35 1.00 11.72
N THR A 84 -5.40 1.99 12.61
CA THR A 84 -4.42 3.08 12.65
C THR A 84 -3.08 2.56 13.14
N CYS A 85 -1.99 3.23 12.76
CA CYS A 85 -0.63 2.83 13.12
C CYS A 85 -0.44 2.72 14.63
N SER A 86 -0.99 3.65 15.40
CA SER A 86 -0.98 3.63 16.87
C SER A 86 -1.63 2.38 17.49
N ARG A 87 -2.57 1.73 16.78
CA ARG A 87 -3.29 0.55 17.26
C ARG A 87 -2.57 -0.77 16.94
N LEU A 88 -1.44 -0.74 16.26
CA LEU A 88 -0.68 -1.96 15.92
C LEU A 88 0.21 -2.48 17.05
N LYS A 89 0.39 -1.69 18.12
CA LYS A 89 1.20 -2.08 19.27
C LYS A 89 0.69 -3.37 19.90
N GLY A 90 1.58 -4.34 20.09
CA GLY A 90 1.27 -5.63 20.70
C GLY A 90 0.51 -6.61 19.81
N TYR A 91 0.18 -6.25 18.56
CA TYR A 91 -0.44 -7.20 17.62
C TYR A 91 0.60 -8.07 16.91
N ASP A 92 0.16 -9.25 16.50
CA ASP A 92 0.84 -10.08 15.51
C ASP A 92 0.47 -9.59 14.11
N ILE A 93 1.48 -9.27 13.31
CA ILE A 93 1.32 -8.70 11.97
C ILE A 93 1.72 -9.72 10.91
N PHE A 94 0.85 -9.94 9.93
CA PHE A 94 1.14 -10.78 8.76
C PHE A 94 1.27 -9.88 7.53
N ILE A 95 2.38 -9.99 6.80
CA ILE A 95 2.79 -8.99 5.82
C ILE A 95 2.86 -9.63 4.44
N ASP A 96 2.20 -9.02 3.46
CA ASP A 96 2.47 -9.24 2.05
C ASP A 96 3.78 -8.52 1.69
N GLY A 97 4.90 -9.26 1.75
CA GLY A 97 6.22 -8.67 1.70
C GLY A 97 6.49 -7.92 0.40
N TYR A 98 6.15 -8.47 -0.76
CA TYR A 98 6.43 -7.77 -2.03
C TYR A 98 5.52 -6.57 -2.24
N ASN A 99 4.24 -6.67 -1.89
CA ASN A 99 3.30 -5.56 -2.08
C ASN A 99 3.69 -4.34 -1.23
N VAL A 100 4.06 -4.59 0.04
CA VAL A 100 4.59 -3.55 0.92
C VAL A 100 5.92 -3.00 0.41
N LEU A 101 6.90 -3.88 0.11
CA LEU A 101 8.23 -3.44 -0.32
C LEU A 101 8.18 -2.63 -1.62
N ILE A 102 7.43 -3.07 -2.63
CA ILE A 102 7.30 -2.36 -3.90
C ILE A 102 6.67 -0.98 -3.69
N THR A 103 5.65 -0.87 -2.84
CA THR A 103 5.02 0.43 -2.56
C THR A 103 5.99 1.35 -1.81
N MET A 104 6.76 0.84 -0.84
CA MET A 104 7.81 1.60 -0.16
C MET A 104 8.92 2.03 -1.12
N GLU A 105 9.33 1.17 -2.06
CA GLU A 105 10.31 1.50 -3.10
C GLU A 105 9.85 2.67 -3.96
N SER A 106 8.59 2.66 -4.41
CA SER A 106 7.99 3.77 -5.15
C SER A 106 8.14 5.08 -4.37
N VAL A 107 7.81 5.10 -3.08
CA VAL A 107 7.98 6.31 -2.24
C VAL A 107 9.45 6.71 -2.09
N ILE A 108 10.37 5.76 -1.84
CA ILE A 108 11.81 6.03 -1.72
C ILE A 108 12.37 6.65 -3.01
N GLN A 109 11.83 6.24 -4.17
CA GLN A 109 12.20 6.75 -5.49
C GLN A 109 11.52 8.08 -5.84
N ASN A 110 10.78 8.69 -4.90
CA ASN A 110 9.97 9.91 -5.08
C ASN A 110 8.87 9.74 -6.14
N GLU A 111 8.37 8.53 -6.32
CA GLU A 111 7.19 8.27 -7.13
C GLU A 111 5.92 8.59 -6.36
N THR A 112 4.90 9.05 -7.07
CA THR A 112 3.63 9.40 -6.44
C THR A 112 2.86 8.16 -6.02
N VAL A 113 2.43 8.14 -4.76
CA VAL A 113 1.52 7.16 -4.18
C VAL A 113 0.22 7.84 -3.78
N TRP A 114 -0.87 7.09 -3.84
CA TRP A 114 -2.21 7.67 -3.76
C TRP A 114 -3.06 6.98 -2.71
N PHE A 115 -3.71 7.76 -1.84
CA PHE A 115 -4.80 7.28 -1.02
C PHE A 115 -6.04 7.06 -1.87
N ALA A 116 -6.60 5.87 -1.76
CA ALA A 116 -7.88 5.53 -2.34
C ALA A 116 -9.04 5.95 -1.42
N ASP A 117 -10.28 5.84 -1.92
CA ASP A 117 -11.50 6.19 -1.16
C ASP A 117 -11.66 5.39 0.14
N ASP A 118 -11.03 4.21 0.27
CA ASP A 118 -11.02 3.39 1.48
C ASP A 118 -9.91 3.76 2.49
N GLY A 119 -9.11 4.78 2.18
CA GLY A 119 -8.01 5.28 3.02
C GLY A 119 -6.75 4.42 3.01
N PHE A 120 -6.68 3.40 2.14
CA PHE A 120 -5.44 2.66 1.89
C PHE A 120 -4.60 3.37 0.81
N LEU A 121 -3.29 3.38 1.02
CA LEU A 121 -2.29 3.88 0.11
C LEU A 121 -2.01 2.85 -0.99
N ARG A 122 -1.99 3.31 -2.24
CA ARG A 122 -1.81 2.46 -3.41
C ARG A 122 -0.76 3.05 -4.33
N ASP A 123 0.19 2.21 -4.72
CA ASP A 123 0.98 2.44 -5.92
C ASP A 123 0.08 2.26 -7.15
N THR A 124 0.18 3.21 -8.08
CA THR A 124 -0.57 3.30 -9.33
C THR A 124 0.24 2.88 -10.56
N ARG A 125 1.55 2.64 -10.44
CA ARG A 125 2.45 2.36 -11.57
C ARG A 125 2.35 0.92 -12.11
N GLY A 126 1.76 -0.01 -11.36
CA GLY A 126 1.54 -1.38 -11.81
C GLY A 126 2.82 -2.20 -12.05
N ILE A 127 3.95 -1.83 -11.41
CA ILE A 127 5.30 -2.43 -11.65
C ILE A 127 5.45 -3.88 -11.14
N PHE A 128 4.41 -4.45 -10.54
CA PHE A 128 4.45 -5.74 -9.84
C PHE A 128 4.94 -6.94 -10.67
N LYS A 129 4.67 -6.99 -11.98
CA LYS A 129 4.90 -8.20 -12.79
C LYS A 129 6.37 -8.47 -13.17
N ASN A 130 7.23 -7.47 -13.18
CA ASN A 130 8.65 -7.58 -13.58
C ASN A 130 9.60 -7.03 -12.50
N HIS A 131 9.14 -6.98 -11.24
CA HIS A 131 9.94 -6.43 -10.16
C HIS A 131 11.21 -7.27 -9.94
N THR A 132 12.34 -6.57 -9.78
CA THR A 132 13.64 -7.16 -9.45
C THR A 132 14.15 -6.51 -8.19
N ASN A 133 14.66 -7.31 -7.25
CA ASN A 133 15.22 -6.78 -6.01
C ASN A 133 16.42 -5.88 -6.32
N THR A 134 16.33 -4.60 -5.96
CA THR A 134 17.38 -3.59 -6.15
C THR A 134 17.95 -3.13 -4.81
N ALA A 135 18.91 -2.19 -4.83
CA ALA A 135 19.36 -1.51 -3.63
C ALA A 135 18.20 -0.85 -2.87
N THR A 136 17.21 -0.31 -3.59
CA THR A 136 15.99 0.29 -3.01
C THR A 136 15.17 -0.76 -2.25
N THR A 137 15.03 -1.99 -2.78
CA THR A 137 14.34 -3.09 -2.08
C THR A 137 14.99 -3.40 -0.73
N TYR A 138 16.32 -3.45 -0.67
CA TYR A 138 17.03 -3.72 0.57
C TYR A 138 16.92 -2.55 1.57
N GLN A 139 16.90 -1.30 1.07
CA GLN A 139 16.59 -0.14 1.90
C GLN A 139 15.16 -0.22 2.45
N ALA A 140 14.17 -0.54 1.60
CA ALA A 140 12.77 -0.71 2.01
C ALA A 140 12.60 -1.79 3.09
N VAL A 141 13.37 -2.89 3.03
CA VAL A 141 13.40 -3.90 4.11
C VAL A 141 13.87 -3.29 5.44
N ASP A 142 14.96 -2.52 5.43
CA ASP A 142 15.47 -1.91 6.66
C ASP A 142 14.46 -0.91 7.26
N GLU A 143 13.80 -0.11 6.41
CA GLU A 143 12.74 0.82 6.77
C GLU A 143 11.50 0.09 7.32
N MET A 144 11.06 -0.99 6.68
CA MET A 144 9.92 -1.80 7.10
C MET A 144 10.15 -2.40 8.50
N LEU A 145 11.33 -3.01 8.73
CA LEU A 145 11.68 -3.60 10.02
C LEU A 145 11.81 -2.53 11.12
N THR A 146 12.37 -1.36 10.78
CA THR A 146 12.44 -0.22 11.72
C THR A 146 11.04 0.24 12.10
N THR A 147 10.15 0.38 11.12
CA THR A 147 8.76 0.78 11.31
C THR A 147 8.04 -0.18 12.27
N LEU A 148 8.14 -1.49 12.02
CA LEU A 148 7.55 -2.53 12.91
C LEU A 148 8.09 -2.43 14.34
N SER A 149 9.39 -2.20 14.50
CA SER A 149 10.01 -2.01 15.81
C SER A 149 9.48 -0.77 16.54
N VAL A 150 9.32 0.35 15.83
CA VAL A 150 8.81 1.61 16.41
C VAL A 150 7.32 1.48 16.78
N LEU A 151 6.53 0.78 15.97
CA LEU A 151 5.13 0.49 16.26
C LEU A 151 4.97 -0.43 17.49
N GLY A 152 6.03 -1.16 17.87
CA GLY A 152 6.01 -2.05 19.02
C GLY A 152 5.09 -3.26 18.82
N VAL A 153 5.13 -3.85 17.63
CA VAL A 153 4.37 -5.08 17.30
C VAL A 153 4.88 -6.27 18.13
N ASN A 154 4.04 -7.27 18.38
CA ASN A 154 4.44 -8.48 19.11
C ASN A 154 5.26 -9.42 18.22
N SER A 155 4.77 -9.65 17.00
CA SER A 155 5.48 -10.42 15.99
C SER A 155 5.19 -9.93 14.57
N ALA A 156 6.08 -10.27 13.64
CA ALA A 156 5.90 -10.05 12.22
C ALA A 156 6.14 -11.35 11.44
N THR A 157 5.15 -11.79 10.68
CA THR A 157 5.26 -12.89 9.73
C THR A 157 5.23 -12.32 8.31
N ILE A 158 6.37 -12.35 7.63
CA ILE A 158 6.53 -11.80 6.28
C ILE A 158 6.46 -12.93 5.27
N LEU A 159 5.45 -12.88 4.39
CA LEU A 159 5.28 -13.82 3.30
C LEU A 159 5.79 -13.20 2.00
N LEU A 160 6.69 -13.89 1.31
CA LEU A 160 7.19 -13.51 0.00
C LEU A 160 6.68 -14.47 -1.06
N ASP A 161 6.17 -13.97 -2.18
CA ASP A 161 5.77 -14.83 -3.29
C ASP A 161 7.00 -15.56 -3.86
N SER A 162 6.96 -16.88 -3.83
CA SER A 162 8.00 -17.77 -4.34
C SER A 162 8.19 -17.68 -5.85
N GLN A 163 7.18 -17.21 -6.59
CA GLN A 163 7.26 -16.99 -8.03
C GLN A 163 8.11 -15.77 -8.39
N MET A 164 8.36 -14.88 -7.42
CA MET A 164 9.22 -13.72 -7.61
C MET A 164 10.69 -14.12 -7.61
N SER A 165 11.44 -13.55 -8.55
CA SER A 165 12.87 -13.81 -8.69
C SER A 165 13.64 -13.47 -7.41
N ASN A 166 14.52 -14.38 -6.98
CA ASN A 166 15.35 -14.24 -5.78
C ASN A 166 14.57 -14.06 -4.45
N SER A 167 13.29 -14.44 -4.38
CA SER A 167 12.47 -14.38 -3.16
C SER A 167 13.13 -15.10 -1.97
N GLY A 168 13.76 -16.25 -2.19
CA GLY A 168 14.52 -16.97 -1.15
C GLY A 168 15.74 -16.21 -0.62
N LYS A 169 16.47 -15.49 -1.49
CA LYS A 169 17.61 -14.65 -1.07
C LYS A 169 17.13 -13.44 -0.28
N LEU A 170 16.04 -12.81 -0.71
CA LEU A 170 15.40 -11.71 0.02
C LEU A 170 14.92 -12.19 1.40
N ALA A 171 14.28 -13.36 1.49
CA ALA A 171 13.88 -13.95 2.76
C ALA A 171 15.07 -14.13 3.73
N GLN A 172 16.19 -14.66 3.23
CA GLN A 172 17.42 -14.80 4.02
C GLN A 172 17.95 -13.44 4.49
N PHE A 173 17.97 -12.44 3.61
CA PHE A 173 18.38 -11.09 3.94
C PHE A 173 17.50 -10.49 5.06
N ILE A 174 16.17 -10.57 4.92
CA ILE A 174 15.23 -10.05 5.92
C ILE A 174 15.47 -10.74 7.27
N ARG A 175 15.61 -12.07 7.32
CA ARG A 175 15.90 -12.79 8.57
C ARG A 175 17.18 -12.30 9.24
N LYS A 176 18.26 -12.12 8.46
CA LYS A 176 19.54 -11.60 8.98
C LYS A 176 19.40 -10.18 9.53
N ARG A 177 18.65 -9.31 8.86
CA ARG A 177 18.39 -7.94 9.34
C ARG A 177 17.46 -7.90 10.54
N ALA A 178 16.49 -8.80 10.61
CA ALA A 178 15.51 -8.87 11.69
C ALA A 178 16.14 -9.26 13.04
N ALA A 179 17.26 -9.99 13.04
CA ALA A 179 17.94 -10.48 14.25
C ALA A 179 18.38 -9.37 15.23
N LYS A 180 18.47 -8.11 14.80
CA LYS A 180 18.81 -6.97 15.69
C LYS A 180 17.61 -6.37 16.42
N TYR A 181 16.38 -6.80 16.09
CA TYR A 181 15.16 -6.29 16.70
C TYR A 181 14.62 -7.27 17.75
N LEU A 182 13.84 -6.74 18.71
CA LEU A 182 13.33 -7.50 19.85
C LEU A 182 12.03 -8.27 19.56
N PHE A 183 11.29 -7.91 18.51
CA PHE A 183 10.04 -8.57 18.15
C PHE A 183 10.29 -9.88 17.41
N LYS A 184 9.38 -10.85 17.58
CA LYS A 184 9.50 -12.16 16.90
C LYS A 184 9.31 -11.96 15.40
N THR A 185 10.25 -12.46 14.58
CA THR A 185 10.14 -12.36 13.12
C THR A 185 10.17 -13.74 12.49
N ALA A 186 9.16 -14.04 11.67
CA ALA A 186 9.15 -15.17 10.76
C ALA A 186 9.14 -14.64 9.33
N VAL A 187 9.95 -15.25 8.45
CA VAL A 187 9.98 -14.90 7.03
C VAL A 187 9.93 -16.19 6.25
N THR A 188 8.98 -16.35 5.34
CA THR A 188 8.83 -17.54 4.51
C THR A 188 8.47 -17.13 3.08
N THR A 189 8.74 -18.04 2.15
CA THR A 189 8.26 -17.91 0.78
C THR A 189 7.00 -18.76 0.62
N SER A 190 5.99 -18.26 -0.08
CA SER A 190 4.75 -18.97 -0.37
C SER A 190 4.45 -19.02 -1.87
N LYS A 191 3.82 -20.10 -2.33
CA LYS A 191 3.28 -20.19 -3.69
C LYS A 191 1.96 -19.43 -3.85
N ASN A 192 1.30 -19.10 -2.74
CA ASN A 192 0.00 -18.42 -2.74
C ASN A 192 -0.11 -17.52 -1.51
N VAL A 193 0.56 -16.36 -1.58
CA VAL A 193 0.61 -15.37 -0.49
C VAL A 193 -0.81 -14.90 -0.12
N ASP A 194 -1.65 -14.59 -1.11
CA ASP A 194 -3.04 -14.17 -0.88
C ASP A 194 -3.83 -15.18 -0.05
N PHE A 195 -3.73 -16.47 -0.38
CA PHE A 195 -4.44 -17.53 0.33
C PHE A 195 -3.93 -17.68 1.77
N ASP A 196 -2.61 -17.67 1.95
CA ASP A 196 -2.00 -17.82 3.27
C ASP A 196 -2.33 -16.62 4.19
N LEU A 197 -2.32 -15.40 3.65
CA LEU A 197 -2.72 -14.20 4.40
C LEU A 197 -4.20 -14.21 4.78
N LYS A 198 -5.09 -14.65 3.87
CA LYS A 198 -6.52 -14.79 4.18
C LYS A 198 -6.75 -15.81 5.30
N GLN A 199 -6.04 -16.94 5.27
CA GLN A 199 -6.11 -17.92 6.36
C GLN A 199 -5.59 -17.36 7.68
N ALA A 200 -4.49 -16.60 7.66
CA ALA A 200 -3.93 -15.98 8.86
C ALA A 200 -4.77 -14.82 9.42
N GLY A 201 -5.78 -14.33 8.69
CA GLY A 201 -6.56 -13.14 9.07
C GLY A 201 -7.25 -13.19 10.43
N HIS A 202 -7.53 -14.38 10.96
CA HIS A 202 -8.11 -14.56 12.29
C HIS A 202 -7.08 -14.55 13.43
N LEU A 203 -5.78 -14.69 13.11
CA LEU A 203 -4.68 -14.77 14.07
C LEU A 203 -4.07 -13.41 14.41
N GLY A 204 -4.33 -12.38 13.62
CA GLY A 204 -3.68 -11.08 13.78
C GLY A 204 -4.16 -10.02 12.81
N VAL A 205 -3.28 -9.07 12.49
CA VAL A 205 -3.55 -7.98 11.55
C VAL A 205 -2.81 -8.24 10.24
N ILE A 206 -3.51 -8.13 9.11
CA ILE A 206 -2.88 -8.25 7.81
C ILE A 206 -2.37 -6.90 7.32
N ALA A 207 -1.06 -6.74 7.17
CA ALA A 207 -0.45 -5.57 6.56
C ALA A 207 -0.52 -5.68 5.03
N THR A 208 -1.53 -5.06 4.43
CA THR A 208 -1.77 -5.05 3.00
C THR A 208 -2.68 -3.88 2.60
N ALA A 209 -2.44 -3.35 1.40
CA ALA A 209 -3.36 -2.44 0.73
C ALA A 209 -4.11 -3.14 -0.44
N ASP A 210 -3.93 -4.45 -0.64
CA ASP A 210 -4.65 -5.17 -1.69
C ASP A 210 -6.13 -5.30 -1.34
N SER A 211 -6.99 -4.78 -2.23
CA SER A 211 -8.44 -4.77 -2.04
C SER A 211 -9.03 -6.16 -1.77
N VAL A 212 -8.55 -7.19 -2.46
CA VAL A 212 -9.06 -8.56 -2.37
C VAL A 212 -8.72 -9.18 -1.01
N ILE A 213 -7.55 -8.85 -0.46
CA ILE A 213 -7.14 -9.33 0.86
C ILE A 213 -7.87 -8.53 1.95
N VAL A 214 -7.94 -7.20 1.83
CA VAL A 214 -8.67 -6.33 2.77
C VAL A 214 -10.14 -6.75 2.90
N ASP A 215 -10.81 -7.09 1.80
CA ASP A 215 -12.20 -7.55 1.83
C ASP A 215 -12.38 -8.90 2.55
N ALA A 216 -11.33 -9.71 2.66
CA ALA A 216 -11.37 -11.08 3.17
C ALA A 216 -10.92 -11.24 4.63
N VAL A 217 -10.40 -10.19 5.28
CA VAL A 217 -9.79 -10.28 6.62
C VAL A 217 -10.46 -9.36 7.62
N GLU A 218 -10.45 -9.71 8.90
CA GLU A 218 -11.12 -8.92 9.96
C GLU A 218 -10.43 -7.58 10.21
N ARG A 219 -9.09 -7.59 10.22
CA ARG A 219 -8.26 -6.41 10.52
C ARG A 219 -7.15 -6.31 9.50
N ALA A 220 -7.05 -5.15 8.88
CA ALA A 220 -5.99 -4.80 7.95
C ALA A 220 -5.25 -3.56 8.42
N ALA A 221 -4.02 -3.39 7.97
CA ALA A 221 -3.25 -2.18 8.19
C ALA A 221 -2.41 -1.84 6.97
N ASP A 222 -2.15 -0.55 6.79
CA ASP A 222 -1.29 -0.08 5.72
C ASP A 222 0.09 0.26 6.29
N LEU A 223 1.01 -0.71 6.20
CA LEU A 223 2.34 -0.56 6.78
C LEU A 223 3.16 0.54 6.07
N THR A 224 2.94 0.73 4.77
CA THR A 224 3.62 1.80 4.02
C THR A 224 3.12 3.17 4.45
N ALA A 225 1.81 3.34 4.62
CA ALA A 225 1.25 4.57 5.19
C ALA A 225 1.77 4.85 6.61
N CYS A 226 1.93 3.82 7.45
CA CYS A 226 2.52 3.99 8.78
C CYS A 226 3.99 4.42 8.74
N TRP A 227 4.79 3.85 7.83
CA TRP A 227 6.16 4.28 7.62
C TRP A 227 6.23 5.74 7.12
N MET A 228 5.34 6.12 6.19
CA MET A 228 5.24 7.50 5.70
C MET A 228 4.87 8.48 6.82
N GLU A 229 3.89 8.14 7.67
CA GLU A 229 3.48 8.93 8.82
C GLU A 229 4.66 9.19 9.78
N GLN A 230 5.43 8.14 10.11
CA GLN A 230 6.61 8.25 10.98
C GLN A 230 7.69 9.17 10.41
N ASN A 231 7.79 9.26 9.09
CA ASN A 231 8.79 10.05 8.38
C ASN A 231 8.26 11.41 7.89
N GLY A 232 7.00 11.75 8.16
CA GLY A 232 6.36 12.98 7.70
C GLY A 232 6.27 13.08 6.18
N ILE A 233 6.11 11.95 5.49
CA ILE A 233 5.91 11.85 4.04
C ILE A 233 4.41 11.89 3.75
N VAL A 234 4.01 12.68 2.76
CA VAL A 234 2.60 12.87 2.38
C VAL A 234 2.34 12.15 1.06
N GLY A 235 1.24 11.40 0.99
CA GLY A 235 0.72 10.83 -0.25
C GLY A 235 -0.37 11.72 -0.85
N GLU A 236 -0.74 11.46 -2.09
CA GLU A 236 -1.76 12.23 -2.81
C GLU A 236 -3.15 11.58 -2.72
N SER A 237 -4.18 12.34 -3.03
CA SER A 237 -5.56 11.85 -3.21
C SER A 237 -6.17 12.52 -4.43
N ILE A 238 -7.12 11.89 -5.13
CA ILE A 238 -7.75 12.52 -6.31
C ILE A 238 -8.51 13.79 -5.92
N GLU A 239 -9.11 13.81 -4.73
CA GLU A 239 -9.77 14.97 -4.17
C GLU A 239 -8.94 15.54 -3.03
N ASP A 240 -8.93 16.86 -2.89
CA ASP A 240 -8.40 17.48 -1.68
C ASP A 240 -9.37 17.14 -0.55
N ASN A 241 -8.89 16.48 0.50
CA ASN A 241 -9.67 16.33 1.73
C ASN A 241 -9.90 17.75 2.27
N GLY A 242 -11.09 18.29 2.02
CA GLY A 242 -11.55 19.56 2.57
C GLY A 242 -11.57 19.55 4.09
#